data_AF-A0A2N2CS30-F1
#
_entry.id   AF-A0A2N2CS30-F1
#
_cell.length_a   1.000
_cell.length_b   1.000
_cell.length_c   1.000
_cell.angle_alpha   90.00
_cell.angle_beta   90.00
_cell.angle_gamma   90.00
#
_symmetry.space_group_name_H-M   'P 1'
#
loop_
_entity.id
_entity.type
_entity.pdbx_description
1 polymer ?
#
loop_
_entity_poly.entity_id
_entity_poly.type
_entity_poly.pdbx_seq_one_letter_code
_entity_poly.pdbx_strand_id
1 'polypeptide(L)' 'MNNKICPPDSAQHVVKKGDTLWKLSQTHGVSVQSISDANPGVDPQNLQIGSTLCIPAVPTP' A
#
# COMPACT_ATOMS: atom_id res chain seq x y z
N MET A 1 -16.51 3.40 12.52
CA MET A 1 -15.85 2.54 11.52
C MET A 1 -15.18 3.47 10.53
N ASN A 2 -13.87 3.68 10.64
CA ASN A 2 -13.16 4.62 9.77
C ASN A 2 -12.84 3.89 8.47
N ASN A 3 -13.71 4.04 7.47
CA ASN A 3 -13.45 3.55 6.11
C ASN A 3 -12.23 4.32 5.58
N LYS A 4 -11.07 3.67 5.57
CA LYS A 4 -9.87 4.19 4.90
C LYS A 4 -10.20 4.21 3.40
N ILE A 5 -10.55 5.39 2.88
CA ILE A 5 -10.81 5.60 1.46
C ILE A 5 -9.46 5.74 0.78
N CYS A 6 -9.17 4.81 -0.13
CA CYS A 6 -7.97 4.89 -0.95
C CYS A 6 -8.15 5.91 -2.09
N PRO A 7 -7.08 6.55 -2.58
CA PRO A 7 -7.16 7.48 -3.71
C PRO A 7 -7.87 6.86 -4.93
N PRO A 8 -8.50 7.69 -5.78
CA PRO A 8 -8.91 7.26 -7.12
C PRO A 8 -7.70 6.62 -7.82
N ASP A 9 -7.92 5.51 -8.54
CA ASP A 9 -6.87 4.72 -9.20
C ASP A 9 -5.93 3.93 -8.27
N SER A 10 -6.40 3.58 -7.07
CA SER A 10 -5.71 2.64 -6.19
C SER A 10 -6.60 1.48 -5.73
N ALA A 11 -6.00 0.32 -5.55
CA ALA A 11 -6.65 -0.89 -5.05
C ALA A 11 -6.40 -1.07 -3.55
N GLN A 12 -7.40 -1.58 -2.82
CA GLN A 12 -7.22 -1.97 -1.43
C GLN A 12 -6.53 -3.33 -1.33
N HIS A 13 -5.45 -3.39 -0.55
CA HIS A 13 -4.76 -4.61 -0.19
C HIS A 13 -4.80 -4.81 1.32
N VAL A 14 -5.32 -5.96 1.77
CA VAL A 14 -5.27 -6.34 3.18
C VAL A 14 -3.93 -7.00 3.45
N VAL A 15 -3.14 -6.42 4.34
CA VAL A 15 -1.80 -6.89 4.70
C VAL A 15 -1.87 -8.32 5.25
N LYS A 16 -1.07 -9.20 4.68
CA LYS A 16 -0.90 -10.60 5.07
C LYS A 16 0.47 -10.82 5.68
N LYS A 17 0.63 -11.94 6.39
CA LYS A 17 1.90 -12.34 6.97
C LYS A 17 2.97 -12.44 5.87
N GLY A 18 4.08 -11.72 6.05
CA GLY A 18 5.20 -11.72 5.12
C GLY A 18 5.10 -10.70 3.98
N ASP A 19 4.04 -9.87 3.96
CA ASP A 19 4.00 -8.71 3.09
C ASP A 19 5.04 -7.69 3.53
N THR A 20 5.66 -7.06 2.54
CA THR A 20 6.50 -5.87 2.70
C THR A 20 6.15 -4.90 1.58
N LEU A 21 6.38 -3.60 1.78
CA LEU A 21 6.14 -2.63 0.71
C LEU A 21 6.93 -2.96 -0.55
N TRP A 22 8.16 -3.47 -0.39
CA TRP A 22 8.99 -3.93 -1.51
C TRP A 22 8.35 -5.07 -2.30
N LYS A 23 7.83 -6.10 -1.62
CA LYS A 23 7.21 -7.25 -2.29
C LYS A 23 5.93 -6.86 -3.02
N LEU A 24 5.15 -5.97 -2.41
CA LEU A 24 3.94 -5.41 -3.01
C LEU A 24 4.29 -4.53 -4.22
N SER A 25 5.34 -3.72 -4.14
CA SER A 25 5.81 -2.90 -5.26
C SER A 25 6.17 -3.76 -6.47
N GLN A 26 6.91 -4.85 -6.26
CA GLN A 26 7.25 -5.81 -7.32
C GLN A 26 6.02 -6.51 -7.89
N THR A 27 5.09 -6.91 -7.02
CA THR A 27 3.87 -7.62 -7.42
C THR A 27 2.95 -6.74 -8.27
N HIS A 28 2.86 -5.46 -7.93
CA HIS A 28 1.95 -4.51 -8.58
C HIS A 28 2.62 -3.63 -9.64
N GLY A 29 3.92 -3.78 -9.87
CA GLY A 29 4.65 -2.99 -10.88
C GLY A 29 4.72 -1.49 -10.54
N VAL A 30 4.73 -1.13 -9.26
CA VAL A 30 4.82 0.25 -8.79
C VAL A 30 6.05 0.45 -7.90
N SER A 31 6.41 1.71 -7.62
CA SER A 31 7.51 2.01 -6.72
C SER A 31 7.08 1.86 -5.26
N VAL A 32 8.02 1.52 -4.37
CA VAL A 32 7.79 1.54 -2.92
C VAL A 32 7.37 2.93 -2.46
N GLN A 33 7.96 3.97 -3.06
CA GLN A 33 7.63 5.37 -2.76
C GLN A 33 6.16 5.69 -3.05
N SER A 34 5.66 5.29 -4.22
CA SER A 34 4.25 5.49 -4.60
C SER A 34 3.29 4.79 -3.63
N ILE A 35 3.65 3.60 -3.14
CA ILE A 35 2.85 2.91 -2.11
C ILE A 35 2.91 3.68 -0.78
N SER A 36 4.07 4.15 -0.36
CA SER A 36 4.22 4.94 0.87
C SER A 36 3.43 6.26 0.82
N ASP A 37 3.49 6.97 -0.31
CA ASP A 37 2.79 8.25 -0.51
C ASP A 37 1.27 8.08 -0.49
N ALA A 38 0.76 6.96 -1.01
CA ALA A 38 -0.65 6.60 -0.93
C ALA A 38 -1.11 6.21 0.48
N ASN A 39 -0.18 6.00 1.42
CA ASN A 39 -0.46 5.52 2.78
C ASN A 39 0.26 6.37 3.85
N PRO A 40 -0.06 7.67 3.96
CA PRO A 40 0.56 8.53 4.96
C PRO A 40 0.32 7.98 6.37
N GLY A 41 1.39 7.92 7.18
CA GLY A 41 1.34 7.41 8.55
C GLY A 41 1.47 5.89 8.69
N VAL A 42 1.60 5.14 7.59
CA VAL A 42 1.99 3.72 7.66
C VAL A 42 3.50 3.62 7.80
N ASP A 43 3.96 2.83 8.77
CA ASP A 43 5.36 2.46 8.91
C ASP A 43 5.71 1.28 7.97
N PRO A 44 6.57 1.48 6.96
CA PRO A 44 7.00 0.43 6.05
C PRO A 44 7.68 -0.77 6.73
N GLN A 45 8.31 -0.55 7.89
CA GLN A 45 9.02 -1.57 8.64
C GLN A 45 8.10 -2.35 9.59
N ASN A 46 6.88 -1.86 9.81
CA ASN A 46 5.94 -2.44 10.76
C ASN A 46 4.51 -2.51 10.18
N LEU A 47 4.37 -3.23 9.06
CA LEU A 47 3.06 -3.47 8.46
C LEU A 47 2.22 -4.39 9.34
N GLN A 48 1.11 -3.88 9.84
CA GLN A 48 0.19 -4.65 10.67
C GLN A 48 -0.66 -5.60 9.82
N ILE A 49 -0.59 -6.90 10.11
CA ILE A 49 -1.43 -7.91 9.47
C ILE A 49 -2.91 -7.58 9.70
N GLY A 50 -3.72 -7.68 8.64
CA GLY A 50 -5.14 -7.35 8.66
C GLY A 50 -5.45 -5.87 8.43
N SER A 51 -4.44 -4.99 8.43
CA SER A 51 -4.63 -3.58 8.06
C SER A 51 -4.79 -3.42 6.55
N THR A 52 -5.43 -2.32 6.13
CA THR A 52 -5.61 -1.99 4.71
C THR A 52 -4.55 -1.02 4.22
N LEU A 53 -3.88 -1.40 3.14
CA LEU A 53 -2.95 -0.58 2.37
C LEU A 53 -3.57 -0.20 1.02
N CYS A 54 -3.36 1.03 0.58
CA CYS A 54 -3.78 1.50 -0.74
C CYS A 54 -2.64 1.29 -1.73
N ILE A 55 -2.88 0.53 -2.81
CA ILE A 55 -1.89 0.22 -3.84
C ILE A 55 -2.23 1.03 -5.10
N PRO A 56 -1.44 2.03 -5.49
CA PRO A 56 -1.70 2.79 -6.71
C PRO A 56 -1.55 1.92 -7.97
N ALA A 57 -2.35 2.19 -9.00
CA ALA A 57 -2.31 1.48 -10.28
C ALA A 57 -1.37 2.13 -11.31
N VAL A 58 -0.91 3.36 -11.06
CA VAL A 58 0.02 4.09 -11.91
C VAL A 58 1.29 4.43 -11.15
N PRO A 59 2.49 4.22 -11.73
CA PRO A 59 3.69 4.86 -11.24
C PRO A 59 3.44 6.37 -11.30
N THR A 60 3.42 7.03 -10.15
CA THR A 60 3.50 8.50 -10.11
C THR A 60 4.82 8.90 -10.81
N PRO A 61 4.77 9.73 -11.87
CA PRO A 61 5.96 10.17 -12.60
C PRO A 61 7.02 10.81 -11.71
#